data_AF-A0A645I171-F1
#
_entry.id   AF-A0A645I171-F1
#
_cell.length_a   1.000
_cell.length_b   1.000
_cell.length_c   1.000
_cell.angle_alpha   90.00
_cell.angle_beta   90.00
_cell.angle_gamma   90.00
#
_symmetry.space_group_name_H-M   'P 1'
#
loop_
_entity.id
_entity.type
_entity.pdbx_description
1 polymer ?
#
loop_
_entity_poly.entity_id
_entity_poly.type
_entity_poly.pdbx_seq_one_letter_code
_entity_poly.pdbx_strand_id
1 'polypeptide(L)' 'MRELSKEYTIIIVTHNMQQAGRASDFTAFFTMDTDRAGKMVEFEETRQIFTNPKHKETEDYISGRFG' A
#
# COMPACT_ATOMS: atom_id res chain seq x y z
N MET A 1 -13.07 11.17 5.95
CA MET A 1 -11.62 10.89 5.80
C MET A 1 -10.80 12.16 5.95
N ARG A 2 -10.81 13.09 5.00
CA ARG A 2 -9.94 14.29 5.05
C ARG A 2 -10.15 15.24 6.23
N GLU A 3 -11.36 15.30 6.80
CA GLU A 3 -11.59 16.10 8.01
C GLU A 3 -11.06 15.36 9.25
N LEU A 4 -11.40 14.08 9.39
CA LEU A 4 -10.93 13.23 10.49
C LEU A 4 -9.40 13.06 10.48
N SER A 5 -8.76 12.98 9.32
CA SER A 5 -7.30 12.82 9.23
C SER A 5 -6.52 14.03 9.77
N LYS A 6 -7.18 15.18 10.00
CA LYS A 6 -6.58 16.34 10.67
C LYS A 6 -6.50 16.17 12.17
N GLU A 7 -7.38 15.34 12.74
CA GLU A 7 -7.53 15.16 14.18
C GLU A 7 -7.05 13.78 14.65
N TYR A 8 -6.96 12.81 13.74
CA TYR A 8 -6.67 11.42 14.04
C TYR A 8 -5.64 10.82 13.09
N THR A 9 -4.82 9.92 13.64
CA THR A 9 -4.02 8.98 12.85
C THR A 9 -4.91 7.81 12.42
N ILE A 10 -5.11 7.64 11.11
CA ILE A 10 -5.98 6.62 10.54
C ILE A 10 -5.12 5.56 9.85
N ILE A 11 -5.30 4.30 10.23
CA ILE A 11 -4.66 3.15 9.58
C ILE A 11 -5.76 2.31 8.94
N ILE A 12 -5.60 2.02 7.64
CA ILE A 12 -6.55 1.22 6.86
C ILE A 12 -5.80 0.02 6.29
N VAL A 13 -6.33 -1.18 6.55
CA VAL A 13 -5.88 -2.41 5.91
C VAL A 13 -6.94 -2.79 4.88
N THR A 14 -6.57 -2.85 3.60
CA THR A 14 -7.51 -3.11 2.51
C THR A 14 -6.83 -3.78 1.32
N HIS A 15 -7.60 -4.61 0.62
CA HIS A 15 -7.23 -5.13 -0.71
C HIS A 15 -7.78 -4.25 -1.85
N ASN A 16 -8.55 -3.21 -1.54
CA ASN A 16 -9.09 -2.30 -2.55
C ASN A 16 -8.06 -1.22 -2.91
N MET A 17 -7.20 -1.56 -3.86
CA MET A 17 -6.10 -0.70 -4.33
C MET A 17 -6.57 0.66 -4.86
N GLN A 18 -7.72 0.69 -5.52
CA GLN A 18 -8.29 1.93 -6.07
C GLN A 18 -8.72 2.90 -4.96
N GLN A 19 -9.22 2.37 -3.84
CA GLN A 19 -9.55 3.19 -2.67
C GLN A 19 -8.28 3.61 -1.92
N ALA A 20 -7.34 2.68 -1.71
CA ALA A 20 -6.07 2.96 -1.05
C ALA A 20 -5.32 4.11 -1.74
N GLY A 21 -5.25 4.09 -3.08
CA GLY A 21 -4.60 5.12 -3.89
C GLY A 21 -5.24 6.52 -3.79
N ARG A 22 -6.53 6.62 -3.42
CA ARG A 22 -7.22 7.91 -3.29
C ARG A 22 -7.36 8.41 -1.86
N ALA A 23 -7.37 7.49 -0.89
CA ALA A 23 -7.74 7.78 0.48
C ALA A 23 -6.55 7.95 1.42
N SER A 24 -5.35 7.47 1.03
CA SER A 24 -4.19 7.37 1.93
C SER A 24 -3.10 8.36 1.53
N ASP A 25 -2.45 8.98 2.51
CA ASP A 25 -1.26 9.83 2.27
C ASP A 25 0.00 8.97 2.03
N PHE A 26 0.14 7.89 2.81
CA PHE A 26 1.20 6.89 2.69
C PHE A 26 0.61 5.50 2.50
N THR A 27 1.37 4.62 1.85
CA THR A 27 0.99 3.22 1.64
C THR A 27 2.14 2.30 2.00
N ALA A 28 1.85 1.29 2.82
CA ALA A 28 2.76 0.18 3.11
C ALA A 28 2.26 -1.08 2.40
N PHE A 29 3.12 -1.70 1.60
CA PHE A 29 2.86 -3.01 0.99
C PHE A 29 3.50 -4.11 1.84
N PHE A 30 2.68 -5.11 2.19
CA PHE A 30 3.10 -6.29 2.92
C PHE A 30 2.85 -7.54 2.10
N THR A 31 3.78 -8.49 2.19
CA THR A 31 3.63 -9.85 1.64
C THR A 31 4.03 -10.89 2.69
N MET A 32 3.85 -12.16 2.36
CA MET A 32 4.32 -13.28 3.19
C MET A 32 5.76 -13.63 2.82
N ASP A 33 6.63 -13.74 3.82
CA ASP A 33 7.98 -14.31 3.67
C ASP A 33 7.94 -15.84 3.80
N THR A 34 9.04 -16.48 3.47
CA THR A 34 9.26 -17.94 3.44
C THR A 34 9.04 -18.64 4.77
N ASP A 35 9.21 -17.94 5.89
CA ASP A 35 9.00 -18.42 7.25
C ASP A 35 7.56 -18.18 7.75
N ARG A 36 6.65 -17.77 6.86
CA ARG A 36 5.28 -17.32 7.14
C ARG A 36 5.18 -16.03 7.96
N ALA A 37 6.26 -15.26 8.13
CA ALA A 37 6.17 -13.93 8.70
C ALA A 37 5.64 -12.93 7.66
N GLY A 38 4.88 -11.93 8.10
CA GLY A 38 4.53 -10.79 7.26
C GLY A 38 5.75 -9.89 7.08
N LYS A 39 6.13 -9.61 5.84
CA LYS A 39 7.24 -8.72 5.48
C LYS A 39 6.70 -7.44 4.85
N MET A 40 7.12 -6.30 5.39
CA MET A 40 6.92 -5.01 4.72
C MET A 40 7.92 -4.92 3.58
N VAL A 41 7.41 -4.90 2.36
CA VAL A 41 8.23 -4.85 1.14
C VAL A 41 8.57 -3.40 0.80
N GLU A 42 7.58 -2.51 0.91
CA GLU A 42 7.74 -1.11 0.53
C GLU A 42 6.83 -0.21 1.35
N PHE A 43 7.33 0.97 1.74
CA PHE A 43 6.56 2.02 2.38
C PHE A 43 6.99 3.38 1.86
N GLU A 44 6.08 4.08 1.19
CA GLU A 44 6.34 5.40 0.60
C GLU A 44 5.04 6.21 0.51
N GLU A 45 5.13 7.45 0.02
CA GLU A 45 3.95 8.22 -0.40
C GLU A 45 3.07 7.38 -1.33
N THR A 46 1.76 7.39 -1.08
CA THR A 46 0.79 6.62 -1.87
C THR A 46 0.96 6.86 -3.36
N ARG A 47 1.19 8.11 -3.78
CA ARG A 47 1.42 8.43 -5.20
C ARG A 47 2.63 7.69 -5.78
N GLN A 48 3.75 7.60 -5.04
CA GLN A 48 4.94 6.89 -5.50
C GLN A 48 4.65 5.39 -5.67
N ILE A 49 4.04 4.77 -4.66
CA ILE A 49 3.67 3.35 -4.65
C ILE A 49 2.79 2.99 -5.87
N PHE A 50 1.78 3.81 -6.18
CA PHE A 50 0.81 3.52 -7.25
C PHE A 50 1.24 3.97 -8.66
N THR A 51 2.30 4.78 -8.81
CA THR A 51 2.73 5.29 -10.13
C THR A 51 4.11 4.81 -10.56
N ASN A 52 5.05 4.67 -9.63
CA ASN A 52 6.42 4.26 -9.90
C ASN A 52 7.01 3.55 -8.67
N PRO A 53 6.51 2.36 -8.31
CA PRO A 53 7.03 1.61 -7.18
C PRO A 53 8.50 1.26 -7.37
N LYS A 54 9.25 1.19 -6.26
CA LYS A 54 10.70 0.89 -6.28
C LYS A 54 10.97 -0.62 -6.33
N HIS A 55 10.04 -1.44 -5.88
CA HIS A 55 10.18 -2.90 -5.88
C HIS A 55 9.26 -3.54 -6.90
N LYS A 56 9.81 -4.51 -7.63
CA LYS A 56 9.09 -5.30 -8.64
C LYS A 56 7.88 -6.04 -8.04
N GLU A 57 8.01 -6.55 -6.82
CA GLU A 57 6.91 -7.22 -6.10
C GLU A 57 5.72 -6.29 -5.90
N THR A 58 5.98 -5.03 -5.53
CA THR A 58 4.97 -3.97 -5.40
C THR A 58 4.34 -3.65 -6.76
N GLU A 59 5.15 -3.52 -7.82
CA GLU A 59 4.67 -3.26 -9.19
C GLU A 59 3.76 -4.38 -9.71
N ASP A 60 4.18 -5.63 -9.57
CA ASP A 60 3.44 -6.80 -10.02
C ASP A 60 2.09 -6.90 -9.26
N TYR A 61 2.07 -6.60 -7.95
CA TYR A 61 0.84 -6.60 -7.14
C TYR A 61 -0.15 -5.50 -7.55
N ILE A 62 0.33 -4.27 -7.68
CA ILE A 62 -0.52 -3.11 -8.01
C ILE A 62 -1.04 -3.16 -9.44
N SER A 63 -0.22 -3.63 -10.38
CA SER A 63 -0.62 -3.78 -11.78
C SER A 63 -1.58 -4.94 -12.04
N GLY A 64 -1.86 -5.77 -11.01
CA GLY A 64 -2.75 -6.92 -11.12
C GLY A 64 -2.15 -8.09 -11.90
N ARG A 65 -0.82 -8.18 -12.00
CA ARG A 65 -0.12 -9.35 -12.56
C ARG A 65 -0.10 -10.56 -11.61
N PHE A 66 -0.57 -10.38 -10.38
CA PHE A 66 -0.90 -11.49 -9.49
C PHE A 66 -2.34 -11.94 -9.74
N GLY A 67 -2.44 -13.07 -10.45
CA GLY A 67 -3.63 -13.90 -10.67
C GLY A 67 -3.19 -15.34 -10.86
#